data_AF-A0A1M6X197-F1
#
_entry.id   AF-A0A1M6X197-F1
#
_cell.length_a   1.000
_cell.length_b   1.000
_cell.length_c   1.000
_cell.angle_alpha   90.00
_cell.angle_beta   90.00
_cell.angle_gamma   90.00
#
_symmetry.space_group_name_H-M   'P 1'
#
loop_
_entity.id
_entity.type
_entity.pdbx_description
1 polymer ?
#
loop_
_entity_poly.entity_id
_entity_poly.type
_entity_poly.pdbx_seq_one_letter_code
_entity_poly.pdbx_strand_id
1 'polypeptide(L)'
;MAVKCMSHDLDYRKTHLAVAAIENAALKLGVDSADLFARLQKYGIVKDGLFSFYEELHTQSLDWVSDFIIESLQNREAREV
;
A
#
# COMPACT_ATOMS: atom_id res chain seq x y z
N MET A 1 24.92 5.84 18.29
CA MET A 1 24.40 6.82 17.30
C MET A 1 24.10 6.21 15.91
N ALA A 2 24.26 4.90 15.68
CA ALA A 2 23.92 4.28 14.38
C ALA A 2 22.41 3.98 14.18
N VAL A 3 21.66 3.78 15.27
CA VAL A 3 20.25 3.34 15.23
C VAL A 3 19.30 4.39 14.63
N LYS A 4 19.61 5.69 14.76
CA LYS A 4 18.75 6.79 14.30
C LYS A 4 18.82 7.05 12.78
N CYS A 5 19.88 6.60 12.11
CA CYS A 5 20.04 6.76 10.67
C CYS A 5 19.35 5.65 9.87
N MET A 6 19.27 4.43 10.44
CA MET A 6 18.59 3.29 9.82
C MET A 6 17.06 3.40 9.86
N SER A 7 16.50 4.06 10.87
CA SER A 7 15.04 4.22 11.01
C SER A 7 14.44 5.11 9.92
N HIS A 8 15.13 6.19 9.54
CA HIS A 8 14.69 7.06 8.44
C HIS A 8 14.64 6.34 7.09
N ASP A 9 15.52 5.36 6.88
CA ASP A 9 15.61 4.59 5.64
C ASP A 9 14.46 3.58 5.51
N LEU A 10 14.08 2.91 6.60
CA LEU A 10 12.94 1.99 6.60
C LEU A 10 11.61 2.72 6.39
N ASP A 11 11.40 3.86 7.06
CA ASP A 11 10.18 4.66 6.88
C ASP A 11 10.06 5.18 5.44
N TYR A 12 11.19 5.60 4.85
CA TYR A 12 11.25 5.98 3.44
C TYR A 12 10.89 4.82 2.53
N ARG A 13 11.49 3.63 2.73
CA ARG A 13 11.22 2.47 1.87
C ARG A 13 9.78 1.96 1.97
N LYS A 14 9.18 1.97 3.17
CA LYS A 14 7.76 1.66 3.37
C LYS A 14 6.86 2.63 2.63
N THR A 15 7.15 3.92 2.76
CA THR A 15 6.40 4.98 2.07
C THR A 15 6.54 4.84 0.56
N HIS A 16 7.75 4.60 0.06
CA HIS A 16 8.02 4.43 -1.36
C HIS A 16 7.27 3.24 -1.96
N LEU A 17 7.30 2.07 -1.29
CA LEU A 17 6.53 0.90 -1.72
C LEU A 17 5.03 1.21 -1.76
N ALA A 18 4.51 1.88 -0.73
CA ALA A 18 3.09 2.19 -0.67
C ALA A 18 2.63 3.16 -1.76
N VAL A 19 3.38 4.25 -1.97
CA VAL A 19 3.09 5.22 -3.04
C VAL A 19 3.10 4.53 -4.39
N ALA A 20 4.16 3.77 -4.71
CA ALA A 20 4.28 3.07 -5.98
C ALA A 20 3.13 2.07 -6.19
N ALA A 21 2.77 1.30 -5.16
CA ALA A 21 1.70 0.31 -5.27
C ALA A 21 0.33 0.98 -5.49
N ILE A 22 0.06 2.09 -4.80
CA ILE A 22 -1.19 2.84 -4.94
C ILE A 22 -1.29 3.49 -6.33
N GLU A 23 -0.22 4.10 -6.82
CA GLU A 23 -0.20 4.71 -8.16
C GLU A 23 -0.43 3.65 -9.25
N ASN A 24 0.27 2.52 -9.18
CA ASN A 24 0.09 1.44 -10.14
C ASN A 24 -1.32 0.80 -10.03
N ALA A 25 -1.86 0.66 -8.82
CA ALA A 25 -3.24 0.20 -8.62
C ALA A 25 -4.27 1.18 -9.19
N ALA A 26 -4.06 2.49 -9.02
CA ALA A 26 -4.93 3.53 -9.57
C ALA A 26 -4.93 3.49 -11.10
N LEU A 27 -3.76 3.31 -11.72
CA LEU A 27 -3.62 3.10 -13.16
C LEU A 27 -4.37 1.84 -13.63
N LYS A 28 -4.22 0.72 -12.93
CA LYS A 28 -4.94 -0.54 -13.24
C LYS A 28 -6.47 -0.38 -13.17
N LEU A 29 -6.96 0.39 -12.19
CA LEU A 29 -8.39 0.62 -11.99
C LEU A 29 -8.95 1.78 -12.83
N GLY A 30 -8.11 2.61 -13.44
CA GLY A 30 -8.53 3.80 -14.17
C GLY A 30 -9.14 4.88 -13.27
N VAL A 31 -8.67 5.00 -12.03
CA VAL A 31 -9.16 5.97 -11.03
C VAL A 31 -8.06 6.95 -10.62
N ASP A 32 -8.45 8.04 -9.96
CA ASP A 32 -7.50 8.96 -9.35
C ASP A 32 -6.80 8.32 -8.13
N SER A 33 -5.49 8.53 -8.01
CA SER A 33 -4.70 7.91 -6.94
C SER A 33 -5.01 8.49 -5.56
N ALA A 34 -5.44 9.76 -5.46
CA ALA A 34 -5.86 10.35 -4.19
C ALA A 34 -7.20 9.79 -3.73
N ASP A 35 -8.15 9.55 -4.65
CA ASP A 35 -9.40 8.86 -4.34
C ASP A 35 -9.16 7.41 -3.89
N LEU A 36 -8.32 6.66 -4.63
CA LEU A 36 -7.95 5.30 -4.24
C LEU A 36 -7.27 5.28 -2.86
N PHE A 37 -6.36 6.22 -2.59
CA PHE A 37 -5.71 6.33 -1.29
C PHE A 37 -6.72 6.59 -0.15
N ALA A 38 -7.71 7.47 -0.36
CA ALA A 38 -8.74 7.74 0.63
C ALA A 38 -9.57 6.48 0.94
N ARG A 39 -9.93 5.72 -0.09
CA ARG A 39 -10.65 4.44 0.05
C ARG A 39 -9.81 3.40 0.80
N LEU A 40 -8.53 3.26 0.46
CA LEU A 40 -7.60 2.35 1.14
C LEU A 40 -7.38 2.74 2.61
N GLN A 41 -7.30 4.04 2.91
CA GLN A 41 -7.19 4.55 4.28
C GLN A 41 -8.42 4.21 5.12
N LYS A 42 -9.64 4.34 4.56
CA LYS A 42 -10.90 4.01 5.26
C LYS A 42 -10.86 2.61 5.87
N TYR A 43 -10.25 1.64 5.18
CA TYR A 43 -10.16 0.25 5.62
C TYR A 43 -8.85 -0.15 6.28
N GLY A 44 -7.97 0.82 6.57
CA GLY A 44 -6.66 0.55 7.20
C GLY A 44 -5.66 -0.17 6.31
N ILE A 45 -5.90 -0.34 5.00
CA ILE A 45 -5.07 -1.18 4.10
C ILE A 45 -3.65 -0.61 3.96
N VAL A 46 -3.48 0.71 4.06
CA VAL A 46 -2.15 1.34 3.99
C VAL A 46 -1.31 1.01 5.23
N LYS A 47 -1.88 1.19 6.43
CA LYS A 47 -1.15 1.03 7.68
C LYS A 47 -1.08 -0.44 8.11
N ASP A 48 -2.22 -1.11 8.12
CA ASP A 48 -2.36 -2.49 8.60
C ASP A 48 -2.03 -3.51 7.50
N GLY A 49 -1.99 -3.09 6.24
CA GLY A 49 -1.52 -3.88 5.10
C GLY A 49 -0.07 -3.52 4.73
N LEU A 50 0.10 -2.49 3.91
CA LEU A 50 1.38 -2.17 3.28
C LEU A 50 2.52 -1.94 4.28
N PHE A 51 2.28 -1.21 5.37
CA PHE A 51 3.33 -0.86 6.33
C PHE A 51 3.64 -1.98 7.32
N SER A 52 2.62 -2.77 7.68
CA SER A 52 2.74 -3.86 8.66
C SER A 52 3.36 -5.11 8.04
N PHE A 53 3.06 -5.39 6.76
CA PHE A 53 3.61 -6.53 6.02
C PHE A 53 4.75 -6.14 5.07
N TYR A 54 5.41 -5.01 5.33
CA TYR A 54 6.50 -4.50 4.47
C TYR A 54 7.61 -5.54 4.25
N GLU A 55 8.00 -6.29 5.28
CA GLU A 55 9.08 -7.29 5.19
C GLU A 55 8.76 -8.42 4.19
N GLU A 56 7.48 -8.76 3.99
CA GLU A 56 7.09 -9.70 2.93
C GLU A 56 6.88 -8.98 1.59
N LEU A 57 6.16 -7.87 1.60
CA LEU A 57 5.71 -7.17 0.39
C LEU A 57 6.87 -6.54 -0.40
N HIS A 58 7.95 -6.09 0.25
CA HIS A 58 9.08 -5.47 -0.46
C HIS A 58 9.89 -6.43 -1.34
N THR A 59 9.65 -7.74 -1.20
CA THR A 59 10.27 -8.78 -2.04
C THR A 59 9.42 -9.13 -3.26
N GLN A 60 8.16 -8.71 -3.27
CA GLN A 60 7.21 -9.00 -4.35
C GLN A 60 7.36 -7.98 -5.49
N SER A 61 6.83 -8.32 -6.65
CA SER A 61 6.75 -7.36 -7.76
C SER A 61 5.75 -6.26 -7.43
N LEU A 62 5.99 -5.05 -7.95
CA LEU A 62 5.07 -3.93 -7.81
C LEU A 62 3.66 -4.29 -8.30
N ASP A 63 3.58 -5.01 -9.41
CA ASP A 63 2.32 -5.44 -10.02
C ASP A 63 1.50 -6.32 -9.07
N TRP A 64 2.16 -7.27 -8.40
CA TRP A 64 1.53 -8.17 -7.43
C TRP A 64 1.05 -7.42 -6.20
N VAL A 65 1.86 -6.51 -5.64
CA VAL A 65 1.48 -5.69 -4.47
C VAL A 65 0.28 -4.79 -4.81
N SER A 66 0.22 -4.30 -6.04
CA SER A 66 -0.90 -3.49 -6.53
C SER A 66 -2.19 -4.31 -6.61
N ASP A 67 -2.13 -5.53 -7.14
CA ASP A 67 -3.30 -6.44 -7.16
C ASP A 67 -3.76 -6.81 -5.76
N PHE A 68 -2.83 -7.07 -4.85
CA PHE A 68 -3.14 -7.37 -3.46
C PHE A 68 -3.96 -6.26 -2.77
N ILE A 69 -3.59 -4.99 -2.96
CA ILE A 69 -4.33 -3.88 -2.35
C ILE A 69 -5.68 -3.63 -3.05
N ILE A 70 -5.77 -3.87 -4.37
CA ILE A 70 -7.04 -3.80 -5.11
C ILE A 70 -8.01 -4.86 -4.59
N GLU A 71 -7.57 -6.12 -4.54
CA GLU A 71 -8.40 -7.23 -4.08
C GLU A 71 -8.82 -7.02 -2.62
N SER A 72 -7.89 -6.59 -1.77
CA SER A 72 -8.18 -6.26 -0.37
C SER A 72 -9.24 -5.17 -0.24
N LEU A 73 -9.16 -4.11 -1.06
CA LEU A 73 -10.14 -3.03 -1.07
C LEU A 73 -11.52 -3.52 -1.50
N GLN A 74 -11.59 -4.22 -2.64
CA GLN A 74 -12.84 -4.74 -3.18
C GLN A 74 -13.53 -5.70 -2.21
N ASN A 75 -12.75 -6.58 -1.56
CA ASN A 75 -13.25 -7.51 -0.56
C ASN A 75 -13.80 -6.80 0.69
N ARG A 76 -13.22 -5.65 1.08
CA ARG A 76 -13.71 -4.85 2.20
C ARG A 76 -14.99 -4.12 1.83
N GLU A 77 -15.01 -3.46 0.67
CA GLU A 77 -16.18 -2.75 0.17
C GLU A 77 -17.37 -3.69 -0.03
N ALA A 78 -17.16 -4.89 -0.56
CA ALA A 78 -18.23 -5.88 -0.75
C ALA A 78 -18.84 -6.41 0.56
N ARG A 79 -18.13 -6.33 1.70
CA ARG A 79 -18.65 -6.75 3.02
C ARG A 79 -19.45 -5.67 3.73
N GLU A 80 -19.38 -4.42 3.27
CA GLU A 80 -20.19 -3.32 3.81
C GLU A 80 -21.56 -3.19 3.11
N VAL A 81 -21.79 -3.93 2.02
CA VAL A 81 -23.03 -3.93 1.23
C VAL A 81 -24.05 -4.94 1.77
#